data_AF-A0A496SCZ0-F1
#
_entry.id   AF-A0A496SCZ0-F1
#
_cell.length_a   1.000
_cell.length_b   1.000
_cell.length_c   1.000
_cell.angle_alpha   90.00
_cell.angle_beta   90.00
_cell.angle_gamma   90.00
#
_symmetry.space_group_name_H-M   'P 1'
#
loop_
_entity.id
_entity.type
_entity.pdbx_description
1 polymer ?
#
loop_
_entity_poly.entity_id
_entity_poly.type
_entity_poly.pdbx_seq_one_letter_code
_entity_poly.pdbx_strand_id
1 'polypeptide(L)'
;MVQVYPNLYVGSIEDARDESKIKEFAYVLSCTHSDPVMIPKVVYGRIAIQDGVPWNEELRKRAVSFIEEGLSRGKVLVHSDIGISRAVAAVVFWLMSKGASREEAIARIKSSFPEASPHPAIFGEVQPPQEVGKVGGEVELSVVVVTWNRLDMVRKCIESVLSTTHVPFELIVVDNGSADGTAEWLEERLAGENALVVKLGRNFGKGVAANKGFERARGRYICYLDGDIVLPEGWYEEVKSAYEELSSPGWLSLLYEDSAVDERYLRGRIYEMPTVCGGMTFIRRDVLEMLGGFRTDRLYGYVDIEYMERARLKGLVVGFVKSDRRLVHLGKYDTPSYRAAKLLAKRSMRQLPAVVPGPVEIIVVRYNLFDVEQQCIESVLEHTRWDYRLTVVDNYQRKERLGVLWNEFIARSKCDFVCLLNSDCIVTDGWLERLVTTFSFDKRIAVVGPSTNMSATQQRILVELPPERAHDYGKEVAERFRGQWTTSDLSGFCYLLRKDVWEELGGFSPEFRFYGQESEFNWRVRQAGFWTVWRKDAFVYHIGRASVKAAVERGEFDYAAEIRHARETKRRLTGS
;
A
#
# COMPACT_ATOMS: atom_id res chain seq x y z
N MET A 1 -12.76 1.81 -14.84
CA MET A 1 -12.62 2.31 -16.22
C MET A 1 -13.80 3.19 -16.57
N VAL A 2 -13.56 4.38 -17.12
CA VAL A 2 -14.60 5.36 -17.44
C VAL A 2 -14.45 5.77 -18.91
N GLN A 3 -15.56 5.80 -19.63
CA GLN A 3 -15.59 6.28 -21.00
C GLN A 3 -15.57 7.82 -21.00
N VAL A 4 -14.62 8.43 -21.69
CA VAL A 4 -14.44 9.89 -21.73
C VAL A 4 -14.67 10.48 -23.13
N TYR A 5 -14.65 9.63 -24.15
CA TYR A 5 -15.01 9.95 -25.54
C TYR A 5 -15.51 8.66 -26.22
N PRO A 6 -16.28 8.71 -27.32
CA PRO A 6 -16.58 7.52 -28.12
C PRO A 6 -15.33 6.67 -28.38
N ASN A 7 -15.35 5.41 -27.96
CA ASN A 7 -14.24 4.46 -28.05
C ASN A 7 -12.94 4.82 -27.28
N LEU A 8 -12.93 5.87 -26.44
CA LEU A 8 -11.78 6.23 -25.58
C LEU A 8 -12.12 6.10 -24.10
N TYR A 9 -11.30 5.34 -23.39
CA TYR A 9 -11.51 5.01 -21.99
C TYR A 9 -10.28 5.35 -21.16
N VAL A 10 -10.53 5.82 -19.94
CA VAL A 10 -9.50 6.02 -18.90
C VAL A 10 -9.71 4.99 -17.81
N GLY A 11 -8.65 4.29 -17.42
CA GLY A 11 -8.70 3.26 -16.39
C GLY A 11 -7.52 3.29 -15.43
N SER A 12 -7.60 2.50 -14.37
CA SER A 12 -6.47 2.24 -13.49
C SER A 12 -5.66 1.03 -13.99
N ILE A 13 -4.53 0.75 -13.36
CA ILE A 13 -3.74 -0.45 -13.67
C ILE A 13 -4.50 -1.76 -13.42
N GLU A 14 -5.46 -1.76 -12.48
CA GLU A 14 -6.34 -2.92 -12.24
C GLU A 14 -7.24 -3.18 -13.45
N ASP A 15 -7.75 -2.13 -14.10
CA ASP A 15 -8.50 -2.25 -15.35
C ASP A 15 -7.61 -2.79 -16.48
N ALA A 16 -6.34 -2.37 -16.50
CA ALA A 16 -5.36 -2.80 -17.49
C ALA A 16 -4.76 -4.21 -17.26
N ARG A 17 -5.03 -4.79 -16.09
CA ARG A 17 -4.66 -6.17 -15.73
C ARG A 17 -5.84 -7.14 -15.78
N ASP A 18 -7.04 -6.66 -16.10
CA ASP A 18 -8.21 -7.50 -16.31
C ASP A 18 -8.32 -7.87 -17.80
N GLU A 19 -7.86 -9.08 -18.13
CA GLU A 19 -7.87 -9.62 -19.50
C GLU A 19 -9.27 -9.56 -20.15
N SER A 20 -10.32 -9.73 -19.34
CA SER A 20 -11.71 -9.70 -19.82
C SER A 20 -12.14 -8.32 -20.31
N LYS A 21 -11.52 -7.26 -19.78
CA LYS A 21 -11.73 -5.88 -20.20
C LYS A 21 -10.80 -5.54 -21.35
N ILE A 22 -9.52 -5.89 -21.24
CA ILE A 22 -8.48 -5.49 -22.22
C ILE A 22 -8.75 -6.06 -23.61
N LYS A 23 -9.33 -7.25 -23.73
CA LYS A 23 -9.65 -7.88 -25.03
C LYS A 23 -10.64 -7.08 -25.89
N GLU A 24 -11.36 -6.12 -25.29
CA GLU A 24 -12.28 -5.24 -26.03
C GLU A 24 -11.57 -4.04 -26.67
N PHE A 25 -10.30 -3.82 -26.33
CA PHE A 25 -9.50 -2.69 -26.77
C PHE A 25 -8.59 -3.11 -27.92
N ALA A 26 -8.53 -2.29 -28.96
CA ALA A 26 -7.53 -2.44 -29.99
C ALA A 26 -6.17 -1.93 -29.50
N TYR A 27 -6.17 -0.87 -28.70
CA TYR A 27 -4.95 -0.19 -28.22
C TYR A 27 -5.01 0.08 -26.72
N VAL A 28 -3.90 -0.15 -26.03
CA VAL A 28 -3.73 0.13 -24.60
C VAL A 28 -2.47 0.96 -24.39
N LEU A 29 -2.64 2.18 -23.88
CA LEU A 29 -1.55 3.10 -23.55
C LEU A 29 -1.28 3.08 -22.04
N SER A 30 -0.10 2.60 -21.65
CA SER A 30 0.41 2.72 -20.28
C SER A 30 1.20 4.01 -20.12
N CYS A 31 0.72 4.92 -19.28
CA CYS A 31 1.44 6.14 -18.92
C CYS A 31 2.37 5.94 -17.71
N THR A 32 2.87 4.71 -17.47
CA THR A 32 3.57 4.31 -16.22
C THR A 32 4.60 3.19 -16.41
N HIS A 33 5.30 2.82 -15.33
CA HIS A 33 6.30 1.74 -15.30
C HIS A 33 5.69 0.34 -15.15
N SER A 34 4.42 0.23 -14.76
CA SER A 34 3.75 -1.06 -14.62
C SER A 34 3.32 -1.65 -15.97
N ASP A 35 3.47 -2.98 -16.09
CA ASP A 35 3.01 -3.73 -17.26
C ASP A 35 1.51 -4.10 -17.14
N PRO A 36 0.71 -3.88 -18.20
CA PRO A 36 -0.63 -4.45 -18.33
C PRO A 36 -0.55 -5.94 -18.66
N VAL A 37 -1.69 -6.64 -18.63
CA VAL A 37 -1.77 -7.99 -19.20
C VAL A 37 -1.70 -7.88 -20.73
N MET A 38 -0.78 -8.63 -21.34
CA MET A 38 -0.53 -8.63 -22.78
C MET A 38 -1.45 -9.61 -23.51
N ILE A 39 -2.26 -9.12 -24.45
CA ILE A 39 -3.16 -9.90 -25.28
C ILE A 39 -2.67 -9.82 -26.74
N PRO A 40 -2.49 -10.95 -27.44
CA PRO A 40 -1.86 -10.97 -28.78
C PRO A 40 -2.48 -10.06 -29.86
N LYS A 41 -3.75 -9.67 -29.72
CA LYS A 41 -4.48 -8.82 -30.69
C LYS A 41 -4.54 -7.34 -30.31
N VAL A 42 -3.97 -6.97 -29.17
CA VAL A 42 -4.01 -5.63 -28.62
C VAL A 42 -2.64 -4.98 -28.83
N VAL A 43 -2.63 -3.75 -29.33
CA VAL A 43 -1.41 -2.97 -29.51
C VAL A 43 -1.12 -2.19 -28.24
N TYR A 44 0.11 -2.31 -27.72
CA TYR A 44 0.49 -1.70 -26.46
C TYR A 44 1.49 -0.55 -26.70
N GLY A 45 1.21 0.58 -26.06
CA GLY A 45 2.05 1.75 -26.05
C GLY A 45 2.51 2.04 -24.63
N ARG A 46 3.73 2.54 -24.49
CA ARG A 46 4.25 3.01 -23.20
C ARG A 46 4.81 4.41 -23.33
N ILE A 47 4.47 5.23 -22.34
CA ILE A 47 5.11 6.51 -22.08
C ILE A 47 5.70 6.40 -20.68
N ALA A 48 7.01 6.18 -20.60
CA ALA A 48 7.74 6.14 -19.34
C ALA A 48 7.94 7.59 -18.87
N ILE A 49 7.40 7.94 -17.71
CA ILE A 49 7.29 9.32 -17.27
C ILE A 49 7.74 9.43 -15.82
N GLN A 50 8.59 10.39 -15.55
CA GLN A 50 8.86 10.86 -14.19
C GLN A 50 7.69 11.72 -13.72
N ASP A 51 6.98 11.31 -12.68
CA ASP A 51 5.82 12.06 -12.18
C ASP A 51 6.23 13.49 -11.76
N GLY A 52 5.33 14.44 -12.02
CA GLY A 52 5.54 15.85 -11.70
C GLY A 52 6.41 16.60 -12.72
N VAL A 53 7.00 15.93 -13.72
CA VAL A 53 7.76 16.59 -14.79
C VAL A 53 6.81 16.97 -15.95
N PRO A 54 6.90 18.21 -16.47
CA PRO A 54 6.15 18.60 -17.66
C PRO A 54 6.45 17.66 -18.82
N TRP A 55 5.42 17.16 -19.50
CA TRP A 55 5.65 16.37 -20.70
C TRP A 55 6.23 17.28 -21.77
N ASN A 56 7.39 16.93 -22.31
CA ASN A 56 7.96 17.63 -23.45
C ASN A 56 7.10 17.40 -24.72
N GLU A 57 7.37 18.17 -25.78
CA GLU A 57 6.59 18.10 -27.01
C GLU A 57 6.58 16.70 -27.64
N GLU A 58 7.70 15.97 -27.55
CA GLU A 58 7.84 14.62 -28.09
C GLU A 58 6.90 13.63 -27.38
N LEU A 59 6.89 13.61 -26.05
CA LEU A 59 6.02 12.72 -25.26
C LEU A 59 4.54 13.03 -25.50
N ARG A 60 4.19 14.32 -25.61
CA ARG A 60 2.83 14.75 -25.97
C ARG A 60 2.43 14.21 -27.33
N LYS A 61 3.27 14.40 -28.37
CA LYS A 61 3.00 13.90 -29.73
C LYS A 61 2.84 12.38 -29.76
N ARG A 62 3.68 11.65 -29.01
CA ARG A 62 3.59 10.19 -28.93
C ARG A 62 2.27 9.72 -28.30
N ALA A 63 1.84 10.36 -27.21
CA ALA A 63 0.55 10.07 -26.59
C ALA A 63 -0.62 10.31 -27.55
N VAL A 64 -0.64 11.48 -28.19
CA VAL A 64 -1.67 11.88 -29.13
C VAL A 64 -1.72 10.91 -30.32
N SER A 65 -0.57 10.65 -30.95
CA SER A 65 -0.48 9.76 -32.11
C SER A 65 -0.94 8.35 -31.78
N PHE A 66 -0.59 7.82 -30.60
CA PHE A 66 -1.01 6.49 -30.18
C PHE A 66 -2.52 6.40 -29.97
N ILE A 67 -3.11 7.43 -29.33
CA ILE A 67 -4.57 7.51 -29.13
C ILE A 67 -5.30 7.63 -30.48
N GLU A 68 -4.81 8.47 -31.40
CA GLU A 68 -5.42 8.64 -32.73
C GLU A 68 -5.36 7.37 -33.56
N GLU A 69 -4.21 6.70 -33.61
CA GLU A 69 -4.06 5.43 -34.31
C GLU A 69 -5.01 4.38 -33.73
N GLY A 70 -5.08 4.29 -32.40
CA GLY A 70 -5.97 3.35 -31.74
C GLY A 70 -7.44 3.62 -32.02
N LEU A 71 -7.88 4.89 -31.99
CA LEU A 71 -9.27 5.25 -32.29
C LEU A 71 -9.65 4.98 -33.75
N SER A 72 -8.70 5.01 -34.67
CA SER A 72 -8.94 4.61 -36.08
C SER A 72 -9.16 3.10 -36.26
N ARG A 73 -8.74 2.29 -35.28
CA ARG A 73 -8.74 0.82 -35.34
C ARG A 73 -9.66 0.14 -34.33
N GLY A 74 -10.18 0.87 -33.33
CA GLY A 74 -11.13 0.33 -32.35
C GLY A 74 -11.18 1.12 -31.04
N LYS A 75 -11.46 0.43 -29.93
CA LYS A 75 -11.44 1.04 -28.60
C LYS A 75 -10.01 1.25 -28.11
N VAL A 76 -9.77 2.36 -27.42
CA VAL A 76 -8.51 2.73 -26.78
C VAL A 76 -8.68 2.83 -25.28
N LEU A 77 -7.80 2.18 -24.53
CA LEU A 77 -7.66 2.37 -23.09
C LEU A 77 -6.38 3.13 -22.78
N VAL A 78 -6.49 4.18 -21.99
CA VAL A 78 -5.35 4.87 -21.39
C VAL A 78 -5.36 4.59 -19.88
N HIS A 79 -4.24 4.11 -19.33
CA HIS A 79 -4.17 3.74 -17.92
C HIS A 79 -2.89 4.19 -17.21
N SER A 80 -2.92 4.12 -15.88
CA SER A 80 -1.80 4.47 -14.99
C SER A 80 -1.86 3.67 -13.67
N ASP A 81 -0.70 3.37 -13.08
CA ASP A 81 -0.49 2.54 -11.88
C ASP A 81 -0.65 3.22 -10.54
N ILE A 82 -0.36 4.52 -10.45
CA ILE A 82 -0.50 5.29 -9.22
C ILE A 82 -1.38 6.50 -9.51
N GLY A 83 -2.69 6.26 -9.48
CA GLY A 83 -3.72 7.24 -9.82
C GLY A 83 -3.92 7.42 -11.33
N ILE A 84 -5.02 8.08 -11.69
CA ILE A 84 -5.47 8.26 -13.09
C ILE A 84 -4.93 9.54 -13.74
N SER A 85 -4.28 10.42 -12.99
CA SER A 85 -3.93 11.78 -13.40
C SER A 85 -3.08 11.84 -14.69
N ARG A 86 -2.18 10.88 -14.90
CA ARG A 86 -1.38 10.76 -16.15
C ARG A 86 -2.20 10.28 -17.34
N ALA A 87 -3.09 9.32 -17.10
CA ALA A 87 -3.99 8.83 -18.13
C ALA A 87 -4.95 9.93 -18.56
N VAL A 88 -5.48 10.69 -17.59
CA VAL A 88 -6.28 11.90 -17.83
C VAL A 88 -5.47 12.94 -18.60
N ALA A 89 -4.20 13.18 -18.25
CA ALA A 89 -3.36 14.15 -18.97
C ALA A 89 -3.13 13.77 -20.44
N ALA A 90 -2.89 12.50 -20.75
CA ALA A 90 -2.77 12.01 -22.13
C ALA A 90 -4.05 12.29 -22.94
N VAL A 91 -5.22 12.05 -22.34
CA VAL A 91 -6.51 12.34 -22.99
C VAL A 91 -6.73 13.84 -23.16
N VAL A 92 -6.33 14.67 -22.19
CA VAL A 92 -6.39 16.13 -22.31
C VAL A 92 -5.50 16.63 -23.46
N PHE A 93 -4.27 16.13 -23.59
CA PHE A 93 -3.40 16.50 -24.72
C PHE A 93 -4.00 16.10 -26.07
N TRP A 94 -4.67 14.95 -26.14
CA TRP A 94 -5.39 14.51 -27.33
C TRP A 94 -6.61 15.38 -27.64
N LEU A 95 -7.43 15.75 -26.65
CA LEU A 95 -8.54 16.68 -26.86
C LEU A 95 -8.05 18.06 -27.35
N MET A 96 -6.93 18.54 -26.79
CA MET A 96 -6.30 19.79 -27.23
C MET A 96 -5.80 19.70 -28.67
N SER A 97 -5.27 18.54 -29.12
CA SER A 97 -4.88 18.37 -30.54
C SER A 97 -6.08 18.37 -31.49
N LYS A 98 -7.31 18.13 -30.98
CA LYS A 98 -8.57 18.25 -31.73
C LYS A 98 -9.17 19.67 -31.69
N GLY A 99 -8.46 20.64 -31.13
CA GLY A 99 -8.87 22.05 -31.12
C GLY A 99 -9.67 22.48 -29.88
N ALA A 100 -9.84 21.62 -28.88
CA ALA A 100 -10.43 22.03 -27.60
C ALA A 100 -9.43 22.89 -26.80
N SER A 101 -9.94 23.89 -26.07
CA SER A 101 -9.14 24.52 -25.02
C SER A 101 -8.84 23.52 -23.89
N ARG A 102 -7.86 23.81 -23.04
CA ARG A 102 -7.49 22.96 -21.91
C ARG A 102 -8.66 22.84 -20.93
N GLU A 103 -9.33 23.95 -20.66
CA GLU A 103 -10.46 24.07 -19.75
C GLU A 103 -11.65 23.25 -20.26
N GLU A 104 -11.95 23.34 -21.55
CA GLU A 104 -12.97 22.51 -22.21
C GLU A 104 -12.63 21.02 -22.17
N ALA A 105 -11.36 20.67 -22.42
CA ALA A 105 -10.91 19.28 -22.38
C ALA A 105 -11.05 18.67 -20.98
N ILE A 106 -10.66 19.41 -19.94
CA ILE A 106 -10.80 18.98 -18.54
C ILE A 106 -12.28 18.89 -18.15
N ALA A 107 -13.09 19.90 -18.48
CA ALA A 107 -14.53 19.90 -18.19
C ALA A 107 -15.25 18.71 -18.84
N ARG A 108 -14.86 18.35 -20.07
CA ARG A 108 -15.40 17.21 -20.79
C ARG A 108 -15.05 15.87 -20.14
N ILE A 109 -13.85 15.73 -19.59
CA ILE A 109 -13.50 14.52 -18.82
C ILE A 109 -14.29 14.50 -17.52
N LYS A 110 -14.38 15.64 -16.81
CA LYS A 110 -15.12 15.75 -15.55
C LYS A 110 -16.62 15.46 -15.67
N SER A 111 -17.24 15.74 -16.82
CA SER A 111 -18.66 15.41 -17.04
C SER A 111 -18.93 13.90 -17.02
N SER A 112 -17.96 13.09 -17.47
CA SER A 112 -18.05 11.63 -17.45
C SER A 112 -17.36 11.02 -16.23
N PHE A 113 -16.41 11.74 -15.64
CA PHE A 113 -15.61 11.31 -14.50
C PHE A 113 -15.31 12.49 -13.55
N PRO A 114 -16.22 12.82 -12.60
CA PRO A 114 -16.13 14.02 -11.78
C PRO A 114 -14.82 14.18 -10.99
N GLU A 115 -14.30 13.07 -10.47
CA GLU A 115 -13.05 13.03 -9.69
C GLU A 115 -11.77 13.04 -10.54
N ALA A 116 -11.89 12.99 -11.87
CA ALA A 116 -10.73 13.00 -12.76
C ALA A 116 -10.17 14.41 -12.92
N SER A 117 -8.90 14.57 -12.55
CA SER A 117 -8.12 15.76 -12.86
C SER A 117 -6.70 15.36 -13.25
N PRO A 118 -6.14 15.92 -14.34
CA PRO A 118 -4.75 15.69 -14.69
C PRO A 118 -3.82 16.40 -13.72
N HIS A 119 -2.63 15.85 -13.47
CA HIS A 119 -1.68 16.49 -12.56
C HIS A 119 -1.14 17.77 -13.20
N PRO A 120 -1.24 18.94 -12.57
CA PRO A 120 -0.99 20.17 -13.32
C PRO A 120 0.47 20.45 -13.70
N ALA A 121 1.43 19.90 -12.95
CA ALA A 121 2.83 19.93 -13.33
C ALA A 121 3.10 19.24 -14.68
N ILE A 122 2.23 18.33 -15.13
CA ILE A 122 2.33 17.69 -16.47
C ILE A 122 2.22 18.72 -17.59
N PHE A 123 1.48 19.82 -17.39
CA PHE A 123 1.29 20.87 -18.39
C PHE A 123 2.33 21.99 -18.35
N GLY A 124 3.27 21.96 -17.40
CA GLY A 124 4.28 23.03 -17.26
C GLY A 124 3.74 24.34 -16.69
N GLU A 125 2.54 24.34 -16.13
CA GLU A 125 1.85 25.51 -15.59
C GLU A 125 2.18 25.77 -14.10
N VAL A 126 3.41 25.50 -13.66
CA VAL A 126 3.80 25.86 -12.30
C VAL A 126 3.93 27.38 -12.27
N GLN A 127 2.86 28.08 -11.88
CA GLN A 127 3.00 29.47 -11.52
C GLN A 127 3.93 29.55 -10.31
N PRO A 128 4.81 30.57 -10.25
CA PRO A 128 5.62 30.78 -9.06
C PRO A 128 4.68 30.91 -7.85
N PRO A 129 4.99 30.25 -6.72
CA PRO A 129 4.20 30.39 -5.51
C PRO A 129 4.03 31.86 -5.15
N GLN A 130 2.81 32.25 -4.77
CA GLN A 130 2.62 33.56 -4.16
C GLN A 130 3.05 33.45 -2.69
N GLU A 131 3.97 34.33 -2.30
CA GLU A 131 4.49 34.39 -0.94
C GLU A 131 3.95 35.61 -0.21
N VAL A 132 3.46 35.40 1.01
CA VAL A 132 2.98 36.45 1.89
C VAL A 132 3.60 36.26 3.27
N GLY A 133 4.08 37.35 3.86
CA GLY A 133 4.84 37.32 5.11
C GLY A 133 6.34 37.37 4.88
N LYS A 134 7.10 37.30 5.97
CA LYS A 134 8.56 37.32 5.97
C LYS A 134 9.07 36.49 7.13
N VAL A 135 10.11 35.72 6.87
CA VAL A 135 10.86 35.01 7.89
C VAL A 135 12.22 35.69 8.07
N GLY A 136 12.71 35.85 9.30
CA GLY A 136 14.01 36.48 9.61
C GLY A 136 14.55 36.12 11.00
N GLY A 137 15.71 36.68 11.36
CA GLY A 137 16.34 36.47 12.66
C GLY A 137 17.15 35.17 12.78
N GLU A 138 17.62 34.89 14.01
CA GLU A 138 18.22 33.60 14.37
C GLU A 138 17.11 32.54 14.46
N VAL A 139 17.30 31.41 13.77
CA VAL A 139 16.28 30.36 13.67
C VAL A 139 16.91 29.02 14.06
N GLU A 140 16.42 28.43 15.15
CA GLU A 140 16.79 27.09 15.58
C GLU A 140 15.94 26.02 14.86
N LEU A 141 14.64 26.29 14.72
CA LEU A 141 13.64 25.37 14.18
C LEU A 141 12.87 25.99 13.01
N SER A 142 12.73 25.27 11.91
CA SER A 142 11.72 25.57 10.89
C SER A 142 10.55 24.61 11.03
N VAL A 143 9.36 25.12 11.30
CA VAL A 143 8.13 24.33 11.25
C VAL A 143 7.50 24.51 9.87
N VAL A 144 7.46 23.44 9.09
CA VAL A 144 6.88 23.40 7.75
C VAL A 144 5.53 22.72 7.81
N VAL A 145 4.45 23.48 7.67
CA VAL A 145 3.07 22.98 7.68
C VAL A 145 2.57 22.88 6.25
N VAL A 146 2.06 21.73 5.82
CA VAL A 146 1.35 21.58 4.54
C VAL A 146 -0.14 21.45 4.80
N THR A 147 -0.93 22.28 4.12
CA THR A 147 -2.39 22.27 4.26
C THR A 147 -3.14 22.26 2.93
N TRP A 148 -4.35 21.73 2.95
CA TRP A 148 -5.31 21.78 1.85
C TRP A 148 -6.74 21.68 2.40
N ASN A 149 -7.46 22.79 2.38
CA ASN A 149 -8.77 22.99 3.01
C ASN A 149 -8.76 22.69 4.52
N ARG A 150 -9.95 22.42 5.08
CA ARG A 150 -10.20 22.09 6.49
C ARG A 150 -9.78 23.23 7.43
N LEU A 151 -10.16 24.46 7.09
CA LEU A 151 -9.84 25.67 7.87
C LEU A 151 -9.93 25.50 9.39
N ASP A 152 -10.98 24.83 9.90
CA ASP A 152 -11.16 24.62 11.35
C ASP A 152 -10.07 23.75 12.00
N MET A 153 -9.50 22.80 11.26
CA MET A 153 -8.37 21.98 11.73
C MET A 153 -7.06 22.73 11.59
N VAL A 154 -6.89 23.44 10.48
CA VAL A 154 -5.71 24.29 10.22
C VAL A 154 -5.54 25.32 11.32
N ARG A 155 -6.64 25.98 11.72
CA ARG A 155 -6.66 26.90 12.87
C ARG A 155 -6.03 26.29 14.11
N LYS A 156 -6.49 25.10 14.49
CA LYS A 156 -6.00 24.41 15.69
C LYS A 156 -4.54 23.97 15.55
N CYS A 157 -4.14 23.49 14.37
CA CYS A 157 -2.75 23.14 14.06
C CYS A 157 -1.84 24.37 14.24
N ILE A 158 -2.15 25.48 13.57
CA ILE A 158 -1.35 26.71 13.60
C ILE A 158 -1.27 27.29 15.00
N GLU A 159 -2.40 27.41 15.71
CA GLU A 159 -2.37 27.92 17.10
C GLU A 159 -1.56 27.01 18.02
N SER A 160 -1.58 25.69 17.81
CA SER A 160 -0.74 24.77 18.59
C SER A 160 0.76 24.98 18.33
N VAL A 161 1.15 25.23 17.09
CA VAL A 161 2.55 25.55 16.75
C VAL A 161 2.97 26.82 17.46
N LEU A 162 2.19 27.90 17.34
CA LEU A 162 2.52 29.22 17.89
C LEU A 162 2.55 29.22 19.43
N SER A 163 1.66 28.48 20.08
CA SER A 163 1.54 28.49 21.54
C SER A 163 2.46 27.51 22.27
N THR A 164 2.94 26.45 21.61
CA THR A 164 3.71 25.37 22.27
C THR A 164 5.19 25.32 21.86
N THR A 165 5.63 26.21 20.96
CA THR A 165 7.01 26.25 20.46
C THR A 165 7.73 27.47 21.02
N HIS A 166 8.61 27.26 21.99
CA HIS A 166 9.24 28.34 22.78
C HIS A 166 10.70 28.61 22.45
N VAL A 167 11.19 28.09 21.33
CA VAL A 167 12.54 28.34 20.81
C VAL A 167 12.50 29.31 19.63
N PRO A 168 13.61 29.97 19.24
CA PRO A 168 13.63 30.77 18.02
C PRO A 168 13.24 29.90 16.81
N PHE A 169 12.04 30.11 16.28
CA PHE A 169 11.52 29.34 15.15
C PHE A 169 10.94 30.24 14.07
N GLU A 170 10.85 29.68 12.87
CA GLU A 170 10.07 30.25 11.77
C GLU A 170 8.98 29.27 11.36
N LEU A 171 7.83 29.80 10.97
CA LEU A 171 6.68 29.02 10.52
C LEU A 171 6.49 29.19 9.02
N ILE A 172 6.63 28.10 8.26
CA ILE A 172 6.41 28.09 6.82
C ILE A 172 5.15 27.27 6.55
N VAL A 173 4.06 27.95 6.19
CA VAL A 173 2.79 27.30 5.87
C VAL A 173 2.62 27.26 4.36
N VAL A 174 2.62 26.06 3.80
CA VAL A 174 2.38 25.85 2.37
C VAL A 174 0.91 25.52 2.17
N ASP A 175 0.16 26.51 1.70
CA ASP A 175 -1.20 26.32 1.23
C ASP A 175 -1.18 25.66 -0.15
N ASN A 176 -1.60 24.40 -0.19
CA ASN A 176 -1.60 23.57 -1.38
C ASN A 176 -2.89 23.81 -2.21
N GLY A 177 -3.33 25.06 -2.32
CA GLY A 177 -4.49 25.47 -3.10
C GLY A 177 -5.82 25.17 -2.41
N SER A 178 -5.98 25.69 -1.20
CA SER A 178 -7.27 25.62 -0.50
C SER A 178 -8.31 26.52 -1.18
N ALA A 179 -9.58 26.16 -1.01
CA ALA A 179 -10.73 26.87 -1.58
C ALA A 179 -11.81 27.23 -0.53
N ASP A 180 -11.50 27.04 0.76
CA ASP A 180 -12.44 27.17 1.88
C ASP A 180 -12.13 28.38 2.79
N GLY A 181 -11.34 29.35 2.31
CA GLY A 181 -10.92 30.51 3.09
C GLY A 181 -9.65 30.29 3.92
N THR A 182 -9.01 29.11 3.82
CA THR A 182 -7.78 28.79 4.56
C THR A 182 -6.63 29.74 4.24
N ALA A 183 -6.41 30.06 2.96
CA ALA A 183 -5.29 30.91 2.54
C ALA A 183 -5.42 32.33 3.09
N GLU A 184 -6.60 32.94 2.97
CA GLU A 184 -6.90 34.28 3.45
C GLU A 184 -6.76 34.37 4.97
N TRP A 185 -7.28 33.37 5.69
CA TRP A 185 -7.16 33.32 7.14
C TRP A 185 -5.70 33.17 7.60
N LEU A 186 -4.88 32.37 6.90
CA LEU A 186 -3.46 32.23 7.20
C LEU A 186 -2.70 33.54 7.04
N GLU A 187 -2.95 34.28 5.96
CA GLU A 187 -2.34 35.59 5.72
C GLU A 187 -2.68 36.59 6.82
N GLU A 188 -3.96 36.67 7.20
CA GLU A 188 -4.42 37.58 8.24
C GLU A 188 -3.84 37.18 9.61
N ARG A 189 -3.93 35.90 9.99
CA ARG A 189 -3.53 35.44 11.31
C ARG A 189 -2.03 35.49 11.53
N LEU A 190 -1.24 35.19 10.50
CA LEU A 190 0.22 35.14 10.59
C LEU A 190 0.87 36.51 10.27
N ALA A 191 0.07 37.54 10.03
CA ALA A 191 0.56 38.91 9.89
C ALA A 191 1.27 39.36 11.18
N GLY A 192 2.57 39.65 11.07
CA GLY A 192 3.40 40.09 12.20
C GLY A 192 4.13 38.98 12.94
N GLU A 193 3.83 37.71 12.66
CA GLU A 193 4.58 36.56 13.16
C GLU A 193 5.86 36.35 12.32
N ASN A 194 6.83 35.59 12.85
CA ASN A 194 7.98 35.11 12.06
C ASN A 194 7.55 33.97 11.13
N ALA A 195 6.70 34.29 10.16
CA ALA A 195 5.99 33.31 9.34
C ALA A 195 5.97 33.68 7.85
N LEU A 196 5.92 32.64 7.02
CA LEU A 196 5.82 32.72 5.57
C LEU A 196 4.69 31.81 5.09
N VAL A 197 3.68 32.39 4.46
CA VAL A 197 2.60 31.66 3.79
C VAL A 197 2.94 31.53 2.31
N VAL A 198 3.09 30.29 1.84
CA VAL A 198 3.41 29.94 0.47
C VAL A 198 2.16 29.37 -0.19
N LYS A 199 1.49 30.19 -1.01
CA LYS A 199 0.28 29.80 -1.72
C LYS A 199 0.65 29.23 -3.08
N LEU A 200 0.31 27.96 -3.28
CA LEU A 200 0.54 27.29 -4.56
C LEU A 200 -0.59 27.58 -5.57
N GLY A 201 -1.76 28.04 -5.10
CA GLY A 201 -2.91 28.40 -5.94
C GLY A 201 -3.72 27.20 -6.46
N ARG A 202 -3.21 25.97 -6.29
CA ARG A 202 -3.92 24.70 -6.50
C ARG A 202 -3.17 23.55 -5.84
N ASN A 203 -3.80 22.38 -5.82
CA ASN A 203 -3.25 21.19 -5.20
C ASN A 203 -2.23 20.47 -6.12
N PHE A 204 -0.97 20.46 -5.69
CA PHE A 204 0.15 19.77 -6.33
C PHE A 204 0.58 18.49 -5.60
N GLY A 205 -0.19 18.07 -4.60
CA GLY A 205 0.14 16.91 -3.78
C GLY A 205 1.13 17.19 -2.65
N LYS A 206 1.23 16.23 -1.71
CA LYS A 206 1.98 16.37 -0.45
C LYS A 206 3.48 16.59 -0.68
N GLY A 207 4.09 15.81 -1.57
CA GLY A 207 5.54 15.88 -1.80
C GLY A 207 6.00 17.22 -2.38
N VAL A 208 5.27 17.73 -3.39
CA VAL A 208 5.57 19.03 -3.99
C VAL A 208 5.41 20.15 -2.96
N ALA A 209 4.30 20.16 -2.22
CA ALA A 209 4.05 21.19 -1.22
C ALA A 209 5.08 21.16 -0.09
N ALA A 210 5.38 19.99 0.46
CA ALA A 210 6.39 19.83 1.50
C ALA A 210 7.76 20.37 1.06
N ASN A 211 8.18 20.03 -0.16
CA ASN A 211 9.45 20.49 -0.72
C ASN A 211 9.51 22.00 -0.89
N LYS A 212 8.39 22.66 -1.25
CA LYS A 212 8.34 24.14 -1.29
C LYS A 212 8.53 24.77 0.07
N GLY A 213 8.06 24.11 1.13
CA GLY A 213 8.36 24.51 2.49
C GLY A 213 9.83 24.28 2.85
N PHE A 214 10.37 23.09 2.52
CA PHE A 214 11.77 22.74 2.80
C PHE A 214 12.77 23.68 2.11
N GLU A 215 12.50 24.10 0.86
CA GLU A 215 13.30 25.09 0.13
C GLU A 215 13.45 26.43 0.86
N ARG A 216 12.48 26.80 1.72
CA ARG A 216 12.45 28.08 2.45
C ARG A 216 12.95 27.95 3.88
N ALA A 217 13.12 26.73 4.37
CA ALA A 217 13.49 26.48 5.76
C ALA A 217 14.96 26.83 6.02
N ARG A 218 15.24 27.51 7.14
CA ARG A 218 16.55 28.03 7.59
C ARG A 218 17.00 27.53 8.97
N GLY A 219 16.10 26.94 9.76
CA GLY A 219 16.39 26.33 11.06
C GLY A 219 17.31 25.11 10.99
N ARG A 220 18.13 24.94 12.02
CA ARG A 220 18.99 23.75 12.21
C ARG A 220 18.18 22.45 12.24
N TYR A 221 17.00 22.50 12.85
CA TYR A 221 16.02 21.42 12.86
C TYR A 221 14.82 21.78 11.99
N ILE A 222 14.22 20.77 11.38
CA ILE A 222 13.03 20.88 10.54
C ILE A 222 11.94 20.02 11.15
N CYS A 223 10.78 20.62 11.40
CA CYS A 223 9.57 19.91 11.73
C CYS A 223 8.58 19.96 10.56
N TYR A 224 8.39 18.86 9.83
CA TYR A 224 7.28 18.75 8.87
C TYR A 224 6.00 18.39 9.61
N LEU A 225 4.88 19.04 9.28
CA LEU A 225 3.59 18.84 9.92
C LEU A 225 2.44 18.85 8.90
N ASP A 226 1.53 17.89 8.97
CA ASP A 226 0.25 17.97 8.27
C ASP A 226 -0.67 18.98 9.00
N GLY A 227 -1.44 19.77 8.25
CA GLY A 227 -2.28 20.87 8.76
C GLY A 227 -3.45 20.46 9.68
N ASP A 228 -3.58 19.18 10.02
CA ASP A 228 -4.56 18.64 10.96
C ASP A 228 -3.92 17.96 12.18
N ILE A 229 -2.63 18.18 12.42
CA ILE A 229 -1.91 17.74 13.62
C ILE A 229 -1.78 18.86 14.63
N VAL A 230 -2.08 18.57 15.89
CA VAL A 230 -1.89 19.48 17.02
C VAL A 230 -0.71 19.01 17.86
N LEU A 231 0.22 19.92 18.10
CA LEU A 231 1.43 19.69 18.89
C LEU A 231 1.14 19.86 20.39
N PRO A 232 1.67 18.97 21.26
CA PRO A 232 1.55 19.13 22.72
C PRO A 232 2.61 20.09 23.29
N GLU A 233 2.37 20.60 24.50
CA GLU A 233 3.34 21.43 25.21
C GLU A 233 4.70 20.72 25.44
N GLY A 234 5.80 21.43 25.17
CA GLY A 234 7.17 20.92 25.34
C GLY A 234 7.54 19.79 24.36
N TRP A 235 6.84 19.69 23.22
CA TRP A 235 7.11 18.68 22.20
C TRP A 235 8.53 18.80 21.64
N TYR A 236 9.02 20.04 21.44
CA TYR A 236 10.27 20.31 20.76
C TYR A 236 11.46 19.81 21.59
N GLU A 237 11.52 20.19 22.87
CA GLU A 237 12.59 19.84 23.78
C GLU A 237 12.70 18.33 23.95
N GLU A 238 11.55 17.66 24.07
CA GLU A 238 11.47 16.20 24.17
C GLU A 238 12.07 15.52 22.93
N VAL A 239 11.59 15.92 21.75
CA VAL A 239 12.01 15.27 20.50
C VAL A 239 13.46 15.61 20.18
N LYS A 240 13.88 16.87 20.32
CA LYS A 240 15.26 17.31 20.11
C LYS A 240 16.22 16.57 21.03
N SER A 241 15.91 16.49 22.31
CA SER A 241 16.78 15.81 23.29
C SER A 241 16.98 14.34 22.90
N ALA A 242 15.89 13.64 22.54
CA ALA A 242 15.98 12.25 22.10
C ALA A 242 16.70 12.10 20.74
N TYR A 243 16.55 13.08 19.85
CA TYR A 243 17.24 13.12 18.56
C TYR A 243 18.75 13.26 18.70
N GLU A 244 19.22 14.10 19.65
CA GLU A 244 20.64 14.38 19.87
C GLU A 244 21.39 13.22 20.57
N GLU A 245 20.68 12.31 21.23
CA GLU A 245 21.27 11.08 21.81
C GLU A 245 21.62 10.02 20.76
N LEU A 246 21.04 10.10 19.58
CA LEU A 246 21.26 9.13 18.51
C LEU A 246 22.58 9.40 17.80
N SER A 247 23.34 8.32 17.55
CA SER A 247 24.56 8.37 16.74
C SER A 247 24.28 8.62 15.25
N SER A 248 23.11 8.23 14.75
CA SER A 248 22.72 8.33 13.34
C SER A 248 21.22 8.64 13.22
N PRO A 249 20.79 9.85 13.63
CA PRO A 249 19.37 10.18 13.65
C PRO A 249 18.84 10.42 12.23
N GLY A 250 17.66 9.87 11.96
CA GLY A 250 16.93 10.06 10.71
C GLY A 250 15.63 10.84 10.96
N TRP A 251 14.51 10.14 10.85
CA TRP A 251 13.16 10.68 11.02
C TRP A 251 12.62 10.26 12.39
N LEU A 252 12.40 11.22 13.29
CA LEU A 252 11.67 10.96 14.53
C LEU A 252 10.28 11.59 14.51
N SER A 253 9.36 10.98 15.25
CA SER A 253 8.01 11.52 15.46
C SER A 253 7.58 11.32 16.91
N LEU A 254 6.61 12.10 17.39
CA LEU A 254 5.92 11.78 18.63
C LEU A 254 4.80 10.76 18.38
N LEU A 255 4.45 10.02 19.43
CA LEU A 255 3.30 9.12 19.37
C LEU A 255 2.00 9.93 19.27
N TYR A 256 1.04 9.46 18.49
CA TYR A 256 -0.32 10.01 18.53
C TYR A 256 -1.07 9.51 19.76
N GLU A 257 -2.04 10.28 20.22
CA GLU A 257 -2.94 10.02 21.36
C GLU A 257 -3.53 8.60 21.47
N ASP A 258 -3.74 7.91 20.35
CA ASP A 258 -4.31 6.56 20.28
C ASP A 258 -3.26 5.51 19.82
N SER A 259 -1.98 5.88 19.76
CA SER A 259 -0.90 4.98 19.32
C SER A 259 -0.48 4.08 20.46
N ALA A 260 -0.41 2.77 20.19
CA ALA A 260 0.25 1.79 21.04
C ALA A 260 1.48 1.27 20.30
N VAL A 261 2.61 1.25 20.99
CA VAL A 261 3.89 0.71 20.49
C VAL A 261 4.39 -0.35 21.45
N ASP A 262 5.00 -1.39 20.88
CA ASP A 262 5.53 -2.53 21.64
C ASP A 262 6.92 -2.21 22.18
N GLU A 263 7.15 -2.47 23.47
CA GLU A 263 8.41 -2.18 24.16
C GLU A 263 9.62 -2.91 23.56
N ARG A 264 9.42 -4.03 22.85
CA ARG A 264 10.54 -4.74 22.20
C ARG A 264 11.27 -3.89 21.14
N TYR A 265 10.60 -2.88 20.59
CA TYR A 265 11.19 -1.95 19.62
C TYR A 265 11.89 -0.76 20.28
N LEU A 266 11.83 -0.66 21.62
CA LEU A 266 12.48 0.42 22.35
C LEU A 266 14.00 0.22 22.38
N ARG A 267 14.74 1.24 21.94
CA ARG A 267 16.19 1.37 22.02
C ARG A 267 16.50 2.72 22.63
N GLY A 268 16.98 2.71 23.87
CA GLY A 268 17.09 3.94 24.67
C GLY A 268 15.73 4.62 24.81
N ARG A 269 15.60 5.84 24.27
CA ARG A 269 14.36 6.63 24.26
C ARG A 269 13.57 6.55 22.95
N ILE A 270 13.97 5.72 22.00
CA ILE A 270 13.34 5.64 20.67
C ILE A 270 12.72 4.27 20.46
N TYR A 271 11.44 4.24 20.08
CA TYR A 271 10.83 3.08 19.48
C TYR A 271 11.24 3.02 18.00
N GLU A 272 12.28 2.24 17.70
CA GLU A 272 12.78 2.10 16.33
C GLU A 272 11.80 1.30 15.49
N MET A 273 11.31 1.90 14.41
CA MET A 273 10.23 1.34 13.60
C MET A 273 10.63 1.28 12.12
N PRO A 274 10.15 0.28 11.38
CA PRO A 274 10.38 0.24 9.94
C PRO A 274 9.72 1.40 9.20
N THR A 275 8.61 1.90 9.75
CA THR A 275 7.84 3.08 9.29
C THR A 275 7.14 3.73 10.48
N VAL A 276 7.01 5.05 10.48
CA VAL A 276 6.17 5.81 11.40
C VAL A 276 5.05 6.54 10.63
N CYS A 277 4.09 7.15 11.32
CA CYS A 277 3.04 7.92 10.65
C CYS A 277 3.61 9.26 10.16
N GLY A 278 3.41 9.58 8.88
CA GLY A 278 4.06 10.73 8.23
C GLY A 278 3.41 12.09 8.45
N GLY A 279 2.55 12.26 9.47
CA GLY A 279 1.88 13.52 9.76
C GLY A 279 2.72 14.49 10.60
N MET A 280 3.74 14.01 11.29
CA MET A 280 4.74 14.84 11.97
C MET A 280 6.13 14.20 11.81
N THR A 281 7.11 15.01 11.42
CA THR A 281 8.51 14.61 11.25
C THR A 281 9.40 15.59 11.97
N PHE A 282 10.38 15.10 12.70
CA PHE A 282 11.49 15.89 13.20
C PHE A 282 12.80 15.36 12.62
N ILE A 283 13.57 16.23 11.99
CA ILE A 283 14.82 15.89 11.32
C ILE A 283 15.81 17.05 11.37
N ARG A 284 17.11 16.75 11.39
CA ARG A 284 18.15 17.77 11.25
C ARG A 284 18.31 18.17 9.79
N ARG A 285 18.57 19.44 9.53
CA ARG A 285 18.67 20.01 8.17
C ARG A 285 19.66 19.26 7.29
N ASP A 286 20.86 18.99 7.77
CA ASP A 286 21.91 18.27 7.02
C ASP A 286 21.47 16.84 6.62
N VAL A 287 20.64 16.19 7.44
CA VAL A 287 20.05 14.88 7.12
C VAL A 287 18.99 15.04 6.02
N LEU A 288 18.17 16.08 6.07
CA LEU A 288 17.23 16.41 4.99
C LEU A 288 17.97 16.74 3.68
N GLU A 289 19.07 17.50 3.74
CA GLU A 289 19.92 17.80 2.59
C GLU A 289 20.61 16.55 2.03
N MET A 290 21.10 15.66 2.90
CA MET A 290 21.71 14.38 2.52
C MET A 290 20.72 13.45 1.82
N LEU A 291 19.49 13.35 2.34
CA LEU A 291 18.47 12.48 1.77
C LEU A 291 17.79 13.10 0.55
N GLY A 292 17.74 14.44 0.48
CA GLY A 292 16.85 15.18 -0.40
C GLY A 292 15.41 15.14 0.12
N GLY A 293 14.56 16.04 -0.39
CA GLY A 293 13.16 16.16 0.03
C GLY A 293 12.26 14.96 -0.30
N PHE A 294 10.96 15.19 -0.22
CA PHE A 294 9.95 14.20 -0.58
C PHE A 294 9.92 13.99 -2.09
N ARG A 295 9.56 12.79 -2.54
CA ARG A 295 9.29 12.59 -3.97
C ARG A 295 8.10 13.43 -4.39
N THR A 296 8.25 14.17 -5.48
CA THR A 296 7.22 15.03 -6.08
C THR A 296 6.30 14.27 -7.03
N ASP A 297 6.41 12.95 -6.95
CA ASP A 297 6.08 12.04 -8.02
C ASP A 297 4.75 11.31 -7.72
N ARG A 298 4.04 11.74 -6.67
CA ARG A 298 2.73 11.25 -6.27
C ARG A 298 1.92 12.39 -5.69
N LEU A 299 0.60 12.33 -5.88
CA LEU A 299 -0.29 13.32 -5.28
C LEU A 299 -0.36 13.13 -3.75
N TYR A 300 -0.61 11.90 -3.28
CA TYR A 300 -0.70 11.54 -1.86
C TYR A 300 -0.30 10.09 -1.61
N GLY A 301 0.00 9.77 -0.35
CA GLY A 301 0.26 8.42 0.13
C GLY A 301 1.65 7.88 -0.26
N TYR A 302 2.28 7.13 0.65
CA TYR A 302 3.58 6.46 0.46
C TYR A 302 4.79 7.39 0.29
N VAL A 303 4.58 8.70 0.14
CA VAL A 303 5.63 9.73 0.04
C VAL A 303 6.51 9.73 1.30
N ASP A 304 5.87 9.59 2.46
CA ASP A 304 6.49 9.48 3.76
C ASP A 304 7.22 8.13 3.94
N ILE A 305 6.58 7.02 3.58
CA ILE A 305 7.16 5.67 3.65
C ILE A 305 8.44 5.56 2.82
N GLU A 306 8.42 6.07 1.59
CA GLU A 306 9.59 6.07 0.72
C GLU A 306 10.76 6.87 1.32
N TYR A 307 10.47 8.03 1.90
CA TYR A 307 11.50 8.85 2.54
C TYR A 307 12.13 8.11 3.73
N MET A 308 11.30 7.47 4.57
CA MET A 308 11.77 6.66 5.69
C MET A 308 12.60 5.46 5.23
N GLU A 309 12.23 4.83 4.11
CA GLU A 309 13.03 3.76 3.50
C GLU A 309 14.41 4.27 3.08
N ARG A 310 14.50 5.42 2.40
CA ARG A 310 15.78 6.07 2.07
C ARG A 310 16.63 6.34 3.31
N ALA A 311 16.03 6.88 4.37
CA ALA A 311 16.73 7.13 5.62
C ALA A 311 17.32 5.83 6.21
N ARG A 312 16.51 4.77 6.28
CA ARG A 312 16.95 3.47 6.83
C ARG A 312 18.01 2.79 5.97
N LEU A 313 17.94 2.89 4.65
CA LEU A 313 18.98 2.38 3.73
C LEU A 313 20.33 3.09 3.93
N LYS A 314 20.33 4.30 4.47
CA LYS A 314 21.54 5.04 4.89
C LYS A 314 21.97 4.74 6.33
N GLY A 315 21.33 3.78 7.00
CA GLY A 315 21.60 3.42 8.39
C GLY A 315 21.06 4.43 9.41
N LEU A 316 20.18 5.35 8.99
CA LEU A 316 19.60 6.34 9.88
C LEU A 316 18.41 5.76 10.64
N VAL A 317 18.28 6.18 11.90
CA VAL A 317 17.21 5.74 12.79
C VAL A 317 15.89 6.43 12.42
N VAL A 318 14.85 5.61 12.26
CA VAL A 318 13.46 6.07 12.08
C VAL A 318 12.63 5.52 13.23
N GLY A 319 11.82 6.35 13.87
CA GLY A 319 11.07 5.87 15.03
C GLY A 319 10.24 6.90 15.77
N PHE A 320 9.58 6.44 16.82
CA PHE A 320 8.84 7.30 17.74
C PHE A 320 9.66 7.61 18.98
N VAL A 321 9.60 8.84 19.46
CA VAL A 321 10.17 9.19 20.76
C VAL A 321 9.27 8.63 21.87
N LYS A 322 9.88 7.92 22.82
CA LYS A 322 9.21 7.50 24.06
C LYS A 322 9.02 8.73 24.96
N SER A 323 7.82 9.28 24.89
CA SER A 323 7.37 10.37 25.75
C SER A 323 5.96 10.07 26.26
N ASP A 324 5.44 10.87 27.19
CA ASP A 324 4.02 10.95 27.53
C ASP A 324 3.29 12.03 26.72
N ARG A 325 4.05 12.90 26.04
CA ARG A 325 3.51 13.89 25.10
C ARG A 325 2.95 13.19 23.87
N ARG A 326 1.73 13.57 23.48
CA ARG A 326 1.00 12.92 22.38
C ARG A 326 0.57 13.94 21.36
N LEU A 327 0.76 13.60 20.08
CA LEU A 327 0.16 14.33 18.97
C LEU A 327 -1.34 14.07 18.93
N VAL A 328 -2.12 15.10 18.64
CA VAL A 328 -3.55 14.97 18.39
C VAL A 328 -3.80 15.07 16.89
N HIS A 329 -4.48 14.09 16.30
CA HIS A 329 -4.81 14.07 14.88
C HIS A 329 -6.29 14.41 14.70
N LEU A 330 -6.59 15.62 14.23
CA LEU A 330 -7.96 16.14 14.14
C LEU A 330 -8.76 15.47 13.01
N GLY A 331 -8.11 15.18 11.87
CA GLY A 331 -8.69 14.52 10.71
C GLY A 331 -8.96 13.01 10.88
N LYS A 332 -8.64 12.44 12.04
CA LYS A 332 -8.74 11.00 12.34
C LYS A 332 -10.15 10.43 12.28
N TYR A 333 -11.19 11.21 12.01
CA TYR A 333 -12.57 10.71 11.99
C TYR A 333 -13.38 11.23 10.81
N ASP A 334 -12.73 11.89 9.85
CA ASP A 334 -13.40 12.59 8.74
C ASP A 334 -13.87 11.64 7.64
N THR A 335 -13.32 10.43 7.56
CA THR A 335 -13.74 9.43 6.59
C THR A 335 -14.47 8.26 7.27
N PRO A 336 -15.65 7.85 6.76
CA PRO A 336 -16.38 6.67 7.25
C PRO A 336 -15.52 5.40 7.28
N SER A 337 -14.62 5.25 6.31
CA SER A 337 -13.65 4.16 6.21
C SER A 337 -12.63 4.14 7.35
N TYR A 338 -12.12 5.30 7.78
CA TYR A 338 -11.18 5.38 8.91
C TYR A 338 -11.88 5.17 10.27
N ARG A 339 -13.12 5.68 10.45
CA ARG A 339 -13.95 5.41 11.64
C ARG A 339 -14.21 3.91 11.81
N ALA A 340 -14.59 3.23 10.74
CA ALA A 340 -14.83 1.79 10.74
C ALA A 340 -13.56 1.00 11.11
N ALA A 341 -12.42 1.32 10.48
CA ALA A 341 -11.14 0.66 10.74
C ALA A 341 -10.68 0.79 12.21
N LYS A 342 -10.90 1.94 12.86
CA LYS A 342 -10.44 2.18 14.24
C LYS A 342 -11.38 1.64 15.32
N LEU A 343 -12.70 1.62 15.08
CA LEU A 343 -13.68 0.96 15.96
C LEU A 343 -13.44 -0.56 16.03
N LEU A 344 -13.01 -1.15 14.92
CA LEU A 344 -12.59 -2.55 14.85
C LEU A 344 -11.27 -2.78 15.61
N ALA A 345 -10.27 -1.90 15.45
CA ALA A 345 -9.00 -1.96 16.19
C ALA A 345 -9.13 -1.70 17.71
N LYS A 346 -10.05 -0.83 18.16
CA LYS A 346 -10.28 -0.57 19.60
C LYS A 346 -10.95 -1.74 20.32
N ARG A 347 -11.73 -2.58 19.62
CA ARG A 347 -12.34 -3.78 20.18
C ARG A 347 -11.33 -4.91 20.40
N SER A 348 -10.30 -5.02 19.55
CA SER A 348 -9.29 -6.09 19.59
C SER A 348 -8.02 -5.78 20.40
N MET A 349 -7.83 -4.55 20.88
CA MET A 349 -6.60 -4.14 21.60
C MET A 349 -6.60 -4.39 23.12
N ARG A 350 -7.74 -4.64 23.77
CA ARG A 350 -7.77 -4.94 25.21
C ARG A 350 -7.58 -6.45 25.44
N GLN A 351 -6.37 -6.82 25.90
CA GLN A 351 -6.01 -8.10 26.54
C GLN A 351 -5.72 -9.35 25.68
N LEU A 352 -5.10 -9.22 24.49
CA LEU A 352 -4.53 -10.42 23.84
C LEU A 352 -3.07 -10.67 24.33
N PRO A 353 -2.76 -11.85 24.90
CA PRO A 353 -1.41 -12.24 25.34
C PRO A 353 -0.46 -12.40 24.14
N ALA A 354 0.85 -12.48 24.41
CA ALA A 354 1.86 -12.73 23.39
C ALA A 354 1.59 -14.08 22.68
N VAL A 355 1.72 -14.09 21.34
CA VAL A 355 1.51 -15.29 20.53
C VAL A 355 2.82 -16.08 20.48
N VAL A 356 2.86 -17.21 21.18
CA VAL A 356 3.96 -18.19 21.13
C VAL A 356 3.51 -19.37 20.27
N PRO A 357 4.10 -19.58 19.09
CA PRO A 357 3.63 -20.64 18.22
C PRO A 357 3.96 -22.03 18.75
N GLY A 358 2.96 -22.91 18.75
CA GLY A 358 3.09 -24.33 19.07
C GLY A 358 3.25 -25.20 17.81
N PRO A 359 2.97 -26.51 17.92
CA PRO A 359 2.91 -27.41 16.78
C PRO A 359 1.87 -26.94 15.75
N VAL A 360 2.12 -27.23 14.46
CA VAL A 360 1.23 -26.85 13.35
C VAL A 360 0.52 -28.09 12.80
N GLU A 361 -0.79 -28.00 12.56
CA GLU A 361 -1.47 -29.00 11.72
C GLU A 361 -1.40 -28.58 10.25
N ILE A 362 -0.69 -29.34 9.41
CA ILE A 362 -0.62 -29.14 7.97
C ILE A 362 -1.70 -30.00 7.32
N ILE A 363 -2.62 -29.38 6.60
CA ILE A 363 -3.73 -30.05 5.93
C ILE A 363 -3.47 -30.02 4.42
N VAL A 364 -3.37 -31.19 3.81
CA VAL A 364 -3.21 -31.38 2.36
C VAL A 364 -4.45 -32.08 1.80
N VAL A 365 -5.14 -31.43 0.85
CA VAL A 365 -6.34 -31.97 0.19
C VAL A 365 -5.98 -32.52 -1.19
N ARG A 366 -6.33 -33.79 -1.46
CA ARG A 366 -5.98 -34.54 -2.67
C ARG A 366 -7.14 -34.60 -3.67
N TYR A 367 -6.80 -34.62 -4.97
CA TYR A 367 -7.70 -34.56 -6.12
C TYR A 367 -7.36 -35.59 -7.24
N ASN A 368 -6.68 -36.69 -6.89
CA ASN A 368 -6.30 -37.80 -7.77
C ASN A 368 -5.24 -37.43 -8.82
N LEU A 369 -4.21 -36.71 -8.39
CA LEU A 369 -2.98 -36.48 -9.14
C LEU A 369 -1.80 -37.11 -8.40
N PHE A 370 -1.67 -38.42 -8.50
CA PHE A 370 -0.77 -39.22 -7.65
C PHE A 370 0.67 -38.67 -7.60
N ASP A 371 1.31 -38.46 -8.76
CA ASP A 371 2.72 -38.03 -8.81
C ASP A 371 2.95 -36.64 -8.20
N VAL A 372 2.02 -35.71 -8.45
CA VAL A 372 2.08 -34.33 -7.94
C VAL A 372 1.81 -34.29 -6.44
N GLU A 373 0.79 -35.04 -6.00
CA GLU A 373 0.42 -35.14 -4.58
C GLU A 373 1.51 -35.81 -3.75
N GLN A 374 2.14 -36.86 -4.30
CA GLN A 374 3.26 -37.53 -3.69
C GLN A 374 4.44 -36.57 -3.51
N GLN A 375 4.80 -35.82 -4.56
CA GLN A 375 5.87 -34.83 -4.49
C GLN A 375 5.62 -33.76 -3.42
N CYS A 376 4.37 -33.29 -3.28
CA CYS A 376 3.99 -32.36 -2.21
C CYS A 376 4.23 -32.98 -0.83
N ILE A 377 3.70 -34.18 -0.58
CA ILE A 377 3.82 -34.88 0.71
C ILE A 377 5.29 -35.16 1.04
N GLU A 378 6.06 -35.69 0.10
CA GLU A 378 7.49 -35.96 0.27
C GLU A 378 8.26 -34.69 0.61
N SER A 379 8.00 -33.58 -0.11
CA SER A 379 8.66 -32.30 0.20
C SER A 379 8.34 -31.80 1.62
N VAL A 380 7.11 -32.02 2.11
CA VAL A 380 6.75 -31.67 3.50
C VAL A 380 7.53 -32.52 4.49
N LEU A 381 7.61 -33.84 4.26
CA LEU A 381 8.36 -34.77 5.12
C LEU A 381 9.87 -34.46 5.15
N GLU A 382 10.43 -34.06 4.01
CA GLU A 382 11.87 -33.84 3.86
C GLU A 382 12.32 -32.45 4.32
N HIS A 383 11.52 -31.40 4.12
CA HIS A 383 11.96 -30.00 4.28
C HIS A 383 11.31 -29.25 5.45
N THR A 384 10.50 -29.92 6.26
CA THR A 384 9.91 -29.35 7.47
C THR A 384 10.67 -29.83 8.71
N ARG A 385 11.04 -28.90 9.60
CA ARG A 385 11.76 -29.15 10.87
C ARG A 385 10.99 -28.67 12.09
N TRP A 386 10.09 -27.70 11.94
CA TRP A 386 9.15 -27.28 12.98
C TRP A 386 8.27 -28.45 13.41
N ASP A 387 7.78 -28.48 14.66
CA ASP A 387 6.89 -29.55 15.10
C ASP A 387 5.53 -29.47 14.37
N TYR A 388 5.12 -30.57 13.74
CA TYR A 388 3.92 -30.60 12.91
C TYR A 388 3.18 -31.93 12.94
N ARG A 389 1.89 -31.84 12.64
CA ARG A 389 1.02 -32.97 12.30
C ARG A 389 0.59 -32.82 10.86
N LEU A 390 0.79 -33.86 10.04
CA LEU A 390 0.30 -33.88 8.66
C LEU A 390 -1.02 -34.63 8.55
N THR A 391 -2.06 -33.94 8.08
CA THR A 391 -3.39 -34.49 7.79
C THR A 391 -3.61 -34.48 6.29
N VAL A 392 -3.68 -35.66 5.69
CA VAL A 392 -3.93 -35.83 4.25
C VAL A 392 -5.39 -36.23 4.04
N VAL A 393 -6.11 -35.45 3.24
CA VAL A 393 -7.55 -35.60 3.02
C VAL A 393 -7.81 -36.02 1.58
N ASP A 394 -8.46 -37.17 1.39
CA ASP A 394 -8.96 -37.57 0.09
C ASP A 394 -10.28 -36.85 -0.21
N ASN A 395 -10.24 -35.89 -1.14
CA ASN A 395 -11.43 -35.24 -1.66
C ASN A 395 -11.85 -35.74 -3.05
N TYR A 396 -11.10 -36.66 -3.65
CA TYR A 396 -11.49 -37.28 -4.92
C TYR A 396 -12.77 -38.09 -4.75
N GLN A 397 -12.87 -38.87 -3.67
CA GLN A 397 -14.08 -39.63 -3.36
C GLN A 397 -15.19 -38.77 -2.75
N ARG A 398 -14.84 -37.82 -1.87
CA ARG A 398 -15.83 -37.00 -1.16
C ARG A 398 -16.49 -35.94 -2.05
N LYS A 399 -15.77 -35.40 -3.04
CA LYS A 399 -16.22 -34.34 -3.96
C LYS A 399 -16.84 -33.13 -3.25
N GLU A 400 -16.32 -32.79 -2.07
CA GLU A 400 -16.81 -31.67 -1.26
C GLU A 400 -16.08 -30.37 -1.62
N ARG A 401 -16.72 -29.23 -1.33
CA ARG A 401 -16.14 -27.90 -1.54
C ARG A 401 -14.95 -27.66 -0.62
N LEU A 402 -13.93 -27.02 -1.15
CA LEU A 402 -12.65 -26.82 -0.44
C LEU A 402 -12.81 -26.04 0.87
N GLY A 403 -13.60 -24.95 0.87
CA GLY A 403 -13.87 -24.18 2.09
C GLY A 403 -14.62 -24.98 3.17
N VAL A 404 -15.52 -25.89 2.76
CA VAL A 404 -16.26 -26.77 3.70
C VAL A 404 -15.32 -27.78 4.32
N LEU A 405 -14.43 -28.39 3.54
CA LEU A 405 -13.41 -29.31 4.04
C LEU A 405 -12.44 -28.60 4.98
N TRP A 406 -11.93 -27.44 4.59
CA TRP A 406 -11.04 -26.66 5.45
C TRP A 406 -11.72 -26.36 6.78
N ASN A 407 -12.98 -25.94 6.80
CA ASN A 407 -13.71 -25.73 8.05
C ASN A 407 -13.82 -27.01 8.90
N GLU A 408 -14.16 -28.16 8.28
CA GLU A 408 -14.27 -29.44 8.98
C GLU A 408 -12.95 -29.82 9.67
N PHE A 409 -11.83 -29.75 8.94
CA PHE A 409 -10.54 -30.20 9.46
C PHE A 409 -9.88 -29.17 10.39
N ILE A 410 -10.04 -27.86 10.15
CA ILE A 410 -9.59 -26.83 11.10
C ILE A 410 -10.34 -26.97 12.43
N ALA A 411 -11.66 -27.17 12.41
CA ALA A 411 -12.45 -27.34 13.63
C ALA A 411 -11.96 -28.55 14.46
N ARG A 412 -11.60 -29.65 13.80
CA ARG A 412 -11.09 -30.88 14.43
C ARG A 412 -9.61 -30.81 14.84
N SER A 413 -8.85 -29.87 14.28
CA SER A 413 -7.43 -29.70 14.61
C SER A 413 -7.28 -29.41 16.10
N LYS A 414 -6.27 -30.03 16.71
CA LYS A 414 -5.88 -29.75 18.11
C LYS A 414 -4.77 -28.71 18.19
N CYS A 415 -4.26 -28.25 17.06
CA CYS A 415 -3.21 -27.24 16.98
C CYS A 415 -3.81 -25.84 16.92
N ASP A 416 -3.18 -24.89 17.61
CA ASP A 416 -3.54 -23.47 17.56
C ASP A 416 -3.21 -22.82 16.21
N PHE A 417 -2.33 -23.47 15.44
CA PHE A 417 -1.91 -23.04 14.11
C PHE A 417 -2.22 -24.15 13.09
N VAL A 418 -2.83 -23.75 11.98
CA VAL A 418 -3.21 -24.66 10.91
C VAL A 418 -2.70 -24.14 9.58
N CYS A 419 -1.92 -24.96 8.87
CA CYS A 419 -1.44 -24.67 7.52
C CYS A 419 -2.30 -25.38 6.49
N LEU A 420 -2.95 -24.61 5.63
CA LEU A 420 -3.65 -25.15 4.46
C LEU A 420 -2.66 -25.16 3.30
N LEU A 421 -2.30 -26.35 2.83
CA LEU A 421 -1.32 -26.54 1.77
C LEU A 421 -1.98 -27.28 0.60
N ASN A 422 -1.91 -26.67 -0.59
CA ASN A 422 -2.40 -27.34 -1.79
C ASN A 422 -1.53 -28.54 -2.13
N SER A 423 -2.15 -29.59 -2.69
CA SER A 423 -1.48 -30.81 -3.11
C SER A 423 -0.53 -30.64 -4.31
N ASP A 424 -0.58 -29.51 -5.00
CA ASP A 424 0.30 -29.17 -6.13
C ASP A 424 1.40 -28.17 -5.75
N CYS A 425 1.80 -28.16 -4.48
CA CYS A 425 2.90 -27.37 -3.96
C CYS A 425 4.14 -28.23 -3.65
N ILE A 426 5.32 -27.66 -3.79
CA ILE A 426 6.60 -28.22 -3.32
C ILE A 426 7.17 -27.24 -2.30
N VAL A 427 7.31 -27.67 -1.06
CA VAL A 427 7.83 -26.81 0.01
C VAL A 427 9.37 -26.87 0.05
N THR A 428 9.99 -25.82 0.58
CA THR A 428 11.47 -25.69 0.59
C THR A 428 12.02 -25.52 2.00
N ASP A 429 13.34 -25.68 2.17
CA ASP A 429 13.97 -25.66 3.49
C ASP A 429 13.63 -24.40 4.30
N GLY A 430 13.14 -24.62 5.52
CA GLY A 430 12.83 -23.54 6.45
C GLY A 430 11.53 -22.79 6.14
N TRP A 431 10.70 -23.28 5.21
CA TRP A 431 9.46 -22.61 4.80
C TRP A 431 8.54 -22.41 6.00
N LEU A 432 8.22 -23.48 6.74
CA LEU A 432 7.22 -23.45 7.80
C LEU A 432 7.74 -22.67 9.01
N GLU A 433 9.01 -22.84 9.37
CA GLU A 433 9.68 -22.16 10.47
C GLU A 433 9.59 -20.65 10.30
N ARG A 434 9.84 -20.14 9.08
CA ARG A 434 9.71 -18.72 8.78
C ARG A 434 8.26 -18.23 8.85
N LEU A 435 7.31 -19.03 8.37
CA LEU A 435 5.88 -18.68 8.47
C LEU A 435 5.41 -18.66 9.93
N VAL A 436 5.80 -19.65 10.71
CA VAL A 436 5.38 -19.83 12.11
C VAL A 436 5.99 -18.74 13.00
N THR A 437 7.30 -18.50 12.91
CA THR A 437 7.98 -17.45 13.69
C THR A 437 7.45 -16.05 13.41
N THR A 438 6.78 -15.85 12.26
CA THR A 438 6.15 -14.57 11.91
C THR A 438 5.05 -14.16 12.89
N PHE A 439 4.34 -15.11 13.49
CA PHE A 439 3.29 -14.79 14.48
C PHE A 439 3.83 -14.15 15.76
N SER A 440 5.10 -14.39 16.09
CA SER A 440 5.76 -13.74 17.21
C SER A 440 6.10 -12.27 16.92
N PHE A 441 6.04 -11.82 15.66
CA PHE A 441 6.32 -10.43 15.29
C PHE A 441 5.18 -9.47 15.55
N ASP A 442 3.93 -9.89 15.70
CA ASP A 442 2.85 -9.00 16.13
C ASP A 442 1.60 -9.84 16.41
N LYS A 443 0.93 -9.58 17.54
CA LYS A 443 -0.30 -10.28 17.92
C LYS A 443 -1.47 -10.07 16.96
N ARG A 444 -1.40 -9.06 16.09
CA ARG A 444 -2.39 -8.82 15.03
C ARG A 444 -2.22 -9.77 13.85
N ILE A 445 -1.10 -10.47 13.72
CA ILE A 445 -0.88 -11.40 12.62
C ILE A 445 -1.80 -12.60 12.82
N ALA A 446 -2.71 -12.79 11.87
CA ALA A 446 -3.71 -13.86 11.87
C ALA A 446 -3.41 -14.92 10.82
N VAL A 447 -2.82 -14.50 9.70
CA VAL A 447 -2.49 -15.39 8.59
C VAL A 447 -1.13 -15.02 8.02
N VAL A 448 -0.32 -16.03 7.70
CA VAL A 448 0.98 -15.88 7.05
C VAL A 448 1.06 -16.78 5.82
N GLY A 449 1.58 -16.24 4.71
CA GLY A 449 1.81 -16.98 3.47
C GLY A 449 3.22 -16.72 2.89
N PRO A 450 3.81 -17.69 2.16
CA PRO A 450 5.15 -17.57 1.60
C PRO A 450 5.16 -16.86 0.25
N SER A 451 6.36 -16.56 -0.27
CA SER A 451 6.58 -16.29 -1.69
C SER A 451 6.41 -17.56 -2.53
N THR A 452 6.12 -17.39 -3.82
CA THR A 452 5.94 -18.49 -4.77
C THR A 452 6.28 -18.09 -6.22
N ASN A 453 6.42 -19.07 -7.11
CA ASN A 453 6.51 -18.90 -8.57
C ASN A 453 5.14 -18.68 -9.23
N MET A 454 4.03 -19.08 -8.58
CA MET A 454 2.70 -18.94 -9.16
C MET A 454 1.64 -18.55 -8.14
N SER A 455 1.14 -17.32 -8.27
CA SER A 455 -0.03 -16.83 -7.54
C SER A 455 -0.69 -15.69 -8.31
N ALA A 456 -1.96 -15.43 -8.03
CA ALA A 456 -2.68 -14.23 -8.48
C ALA A 456 -2.39 -12.99 -7.59
N THR A 457 -1.59 -13.15 -6.54
CA THR A 457 -1.27 -12.10 -5.56
C THR A 457 0.18 -11.63 -5.69
N GLN A 458 0.58 -10.66 -4.87
CA GLN A 458 1.95 -10.17 -4.76
C GLN A 458 2.95 -11.24 -4.28
N GLN A 459 2.48 -12.38 -3.77
CA GLN A 459 3.34 -13.51 -3.37
C GLN A 459 4.11 -14.11 -4.55
N ARG A 460 3.71 -13.83 -5.80
CA ARG A 460 4.43 -14.27 -6.99
C ARG A 460 5.70 -13.45 -7.21
N ILE A 461 6.87 -14.07 -7.02
CA ILE A 461 8.18 -13.41 -7.15
C ILE A 461 8.99 -13.85 -8.38
N LEU A 462 8.50 -14.80 -9.17
CA LEU A 462 9.13 -15.27 -10.40
C LEU A 462 8.08 -15.79 -11.40
N VAL A 463 8.39 -15.82 -12.70
CA VAL A 463 7.45 -16.19 -13.76
C VAL A 463 7.72 -17.58 -14.34
N GLU A 464 8.98 -18.05 -14.40
CA GLU A 464 9.36 -19.35 -15.00
C GLU A 464 10.47 -20.03 -14.19
N LEU A 465 10.12 -21.10 -13.47
CA LEU A 465 11.06 -21.94 -12.71
C LEU A 465 10.59 -23.38 -12.88
N PRO A 466 11.45 -24.32 -13.33
CA PRO A 466 11.04 -25.71 -13.41
C PRO A 466 11.06 -26.37 -12.01
N PRO A 467 10.18 -27.35 -11.72
CA PRO A 467 9.99 -27.91 -10.38
C PRO A 467 11.27 -28.41 -9.70
N GLU A 468 12.19 -29.01 -10.46
CA GLU A 468 13.47 -29.54 -9.97
C GLU A 468 14.38 -28.47 -9.37
N ARG A 469 14.17 -27.18 -9.72
CA ARG A 469 14.93 -26.05 -9.15
C ARG A 469 14.27 -25.42 -7.93
N ALA A 470 13.13 -25.94 -7.46
CA ALA A 470 12.38 -25.37 -6.35
C ALA A 470 13.23 -25.18 -5.10
N HIS A 471 13.99 -26.21 -4.69
CA HIS A 471 14.77 -26.20 -3.46
C HIS A 471 15.96 -25.22 -3.51
N ASP A 472 16.71 -25.21 -4.61
CA ASP A 472 17.84 -24.28 -4.78
C ASP A 472 17.36 -22.83 -4.84
N TYR A 473 16.27 -22.58 -5.56
CA TYR A 473 15.69 -21.24 -5.60
C TYR A 473 15.10 -20.82 -4.24
N GLY A 474 14.56 -21.76 -3.46
CA GLY A 474 14.14 -21.49 -2.08
C GLY A 474 15.27 -20.95 -1.20
N LYS A 475 16.48 -21.48 -1.36
CA LYS A 475 17.68 -20.96 -0.66
C LYS A 475 18.04 -19.55 -1.12
N GLU A 476 18.01 -19.29 -2.42
CA GLU A 476 18.26 -17.96 -2.99
C GLU A 476 17.24 -16.93 -2.47
N VAL A 477 15.96 -17.29 -2.41
CA VAL A 477 14.87 -16.43 -1.89
C VAL A 477 15.08 -16.14 -0.41
N ALA A 478 15.42 -17.15 0.38
CA ALA A 478 15.69 -17.00 1.80
C ALA A 478 16.85 -16.05 2.08
N GLU A 479 17.89 -16.07 1.24
CA GLU A 479 19.02 -15.15 1.35
C GLU A 479 18.66 -13.74 0.88
N ARG A 480 18.07 -13.62 -0.32
CA ARG A 480 17.75 -12.34 -0.95
C ARG A 480 16.76 -11.50 -0.14
N PHE A 481 15.75 -12.14 0.44
CA PHE A 481 14.68 -11.45 1.16
C PHE A 481 14.78 -11.62 2.67
N ARG A 482 15.93 -12.05 3.19
CA ARG A 482 16.13 -12.41 4.60
C ARG A 482 15.46 -11.43 5.56
N GLY A 483 14.57 -11.93 6.41
CA GLY A 483 13.87 -11.15 7.42
C GLY A 483 12.71 -10.30 6.91
N GLN A 484 12.50 -10.20 5.60
CA GLN A 484 11.50 -9.32 5.01
C GLN A 484 10.11 -9.94 5.02
N TRP A 485 9.13 -9.11 5.34
CA TRP A 485 7.72 -9.43 5.29
C TRP A 485 6.93 -8.14 5.04
N THR A 486 5.68 -8.28 4.59
CA THR A 486 4.75 -7.15 4.43
C THR A 486 3.33 -7.63 4.65
N THR A 487 2.43 -6.74 5.03
CA THR A 487 0.99 -7.03 4.94
C THR A 487 0.61 -7.13 3.46
N SER A 488 -0.15 -8.17 3.08
CA SER A 488 -0.59 -8.38 1.69
C SER A 488 -1.78 -9.33 1.63
N ASP A 489 -2.49 -9.38 0.51
CA ASP A 489 -3.56 -10.37 0.32
C ASP A 489 -2.90 -11.69 -0.03
N LEU A 490 -3.35 -12.76 0.62
CA LEU A 490 -2.71 -14.07 0.51
C LEU A 490 -3.58 -15.01 -0.33
N SER A 491 -2.93 -15.76 -1.20
CA SER A 491 -3.53 -16.83 -1.97
C SER A 491 -3.47 -18.14 -1.18
N GLY A 492 -4.45 -19.01 -1.40
CA GLY A 492 -4.71 -20.20 -0.58
C GLY A 492 -3.84 -21.40 -0.91
N PHE A 493 -2.79 -21.24 -1.72
CA PHE A 493 -1.89 -22.35 -2.07
C PHE A 493 -1.06 -22.83 -0.88
N CYS A 494 -0.69 -21.91 0.02
CA CYS A 494 -0.02 -22.17 1.28
C CYS A 494 -0.42 -21.08 2.26
N TYR A 495 -1.29 -21.43 3.22
CA TYR A 495 -2.02 -20.48 4.04
C TYR A 495 -1.98 -20.91 5.50
N LEU A 496 -1.01 -20.38 6.26
CA LEU A 496 -0.85 -20.67 7.69
C LEU A 496 -1.68 -19.67 8.50
N LEU A 497 -2.66 -20.16 9.24
CA LEU A 497 -3.59 -19.34 10.02
C LEU A 497 -3.58 -19.69 11.50
N ARG A 498 -3.96 -18.72 12.32
CA ARG A 498 -4.33 -18.93 13.72
C ARG A 498 -5.76 -19.42 13.85
N LYS A 499 -5.94 -20.52 14.59
CA LYS A 499 -7.25 -21.14 14.80
C LYS A 499 -8.19 -20.22 15.59
N ASP A 500 -7.69 -19.52 16.62
CA ASP A 500 -8.50 -18.61 17.44
C ASP A 500 -9.12 -17.46 16.62
N VAL A 501 -8.35 -16.84 15.73
CA VAL A 501 -8.88 -15.80 14.82
C VAL A 501 -9.85 -16.40 13.81
N TRP A 502 -9.61 -17.61 13.32
CA TRP A 502 -10.56 -18.29 12.44
C TRP A 502 -11.88 -18.61 13.14
N GLU A 503 -11.86 -19.04 14.41
CA GLU A 503 -13.05 -19.24 15.23
C GLU A 503 -13.80 -17.93 15.48
N GLU A 504 -13.07 -16.86 15.87
CA GLU A 504 -13.63 -15.52 16.11
C GLU A 504 -14.37 -14.98 14.88
N LEU A 505 -13.81 -15.21 13.69
CA LEU A 505 -14.38 -14.71 12.44
C LEU A 505 -15.44 -15.64 11.84
N GLY A 506 -15.71 -16.80 12.43
CA GLY A 506 -16.75 -17.74 11.98
C GLY A 506 -16.34 -18.62 10.77
N GLY A 507 -15.05 -18.85 10.59
CA GLY A 507 -14.50 -19.76 9.59
C GLY A 507 -14.62 -19.31 8.13
N PHE A 508 -14.31 -20.18 7.16
CA PHE A 508 -14.43 -19.87 5.72
C PHE A 508 -15.89 -19.89 5.26
N SER A 509 -16.26 -19.03 4.32
CA SER A 509 -17.61 -19.07 3.75
C SER A 509 -17.84 -20.36 2.95
N PRO A 510 -18.93 -21.12 3.19
CA PRO A 510 -19.24 -22.32 2.42
C PRO A 510 -19.79 -22.03 1.03
N GLU A 511 -20.05 -20.76 0.70
CA GLU A 511 -20.71 -20.35 -0.56
C GLU A 511 -19.78 -20.43 -1.79
N PHE A 512 -18.47 -20.53 -1.55
CA PHE A 512 -17.47 -20.74 -2.60
C PHE A 512 -17.42 -22.21 -3.01
N ARG A 513 -17.37 -22.43 -4.32
CA ARG A 513 -17.29 -23.77 -4.91
C ARG A 513 -15.85 -24.30 -4.93
N PHE A 514 -14.94 -23.51 -5.50
CA PHE A 514 -13.53 -23.92 -5.65
C PHE A 514 -12.52 -22.82 -5.26
N TYR A 515 -12.79 -21.56 -5.61
CA TYR A 515 -11.91 -20.41 -5.36
C TYR A 515 -12.59 -19.30 -4.59
N GLY A 516 -11.79 -18.49 -3.89
CA GLY A 516 -12.20 -17.19 -3.36
C GLY A 516 -12.51 -17.18 -1.87
N GLN A 517 -12.63 -18.35 -1.24
CA GLN A 517 -12.85 -18.48 0.20
C GLN A 517 -11.72 -17.82 1.02
N GLU A 518 -10.47 -18.01 0.62
CA GLU A 518 -9.31 -17.38 1.24
C GLU A 518 -9.26 -15.88 0.97
N SER A 519 -9.66 -15.48 -0.23
CA SER A 519 -9.68 -14.08 -0.65
C SER A 519 -10.75 -13.26 0.08
N GLU A 520 -11.87 -13.90 0.45
CA GLU A 520 -12.92 -13.34 1.30
C GLU A 520 -12.51 -13.36 2.78
N PHE A 521 -11.90 -14.45 3.25
CA PHE A 521 -11.39 -14.53 4.62
C PHE A 521 -10.28 -13.50 4.89
N ASN A 522 -9.36 -13.26 3.94
CA ASN A 522 -8.39 -12.16 4.01
C ASN A 522 -9.05 -10.80 4.26
N TRP A 523 -10.19 -10.56 3.59
CA TRP A 523 -10.94 -9.32 3.76
C TRP A 523 -11.51 -9.24 5.17
N ARG A 524 -12.15 -10.30 5.69
CA ARG A 524 -12.69 -10.34 7.06
C ARG A 524 -11.59 -10.17 8.11
N VAL A 525 -10.46 -10.83 7.95
CA VAL A 525 -9.27 -10.68 8.82
C VAL A 525 -8.87 -9.20 8.91
N ARG A 526 -8.76 -8.51 7.77
CA ARG A 526 -8.43 -7.09 7.74
C ARG A 526 -9.50 -6.19 8.33
N GLN A 527 -10.77 -6.48 8.06
CA GLN A 527 -11.88 -5.73 8.67
C GLN A 527 -11.84 -5.86 10.18
N ALA A 528 -11.53 -7.04 10.72
CA ALA A 528 -11.42 -7.26 12.16
C ALA A 528 -10.17 -6.62 12.81
N GLY A 529 -9.31 -5.93 12.03
CA GLY A 529 -8.11 -5.28 12.52
C GLY A 529 -6.90 -6.22 12.67
N PHE A 530 -7.02 -7.46 12.19
CA PHE A 530 -5.91 -8.40 12.08
C PHE A 530 -5.18 -8.24 10.74
N TRP A 531 -4.01 -8.86 10.64
CA TRP A 531 -3.11 -8.76 9.51
C TRP A 531 -2.94 -10.11 8.82
N THR A 532 -2.99 -10.05 7.50
CA THR A 532 -2.50 -11.09 6.60
C THR A 532 -1.08 -10.71 6.15
N VAL A 533 -0.11 -11.57 6.39
CA VAL A 533 1.32 -11.28 6.19
C VAL A 533 1.91 -12.16 5.10
N TRP A 534 2.53 -11.54 4.11
CA TRP A 534 3.40 -12.21 3.16
C TRP A 534 4.83 -12.23 3.71
N ARG A 535 5.34 -13.42 3.99
CA ARG A 535 6.71 -13.68 4.44
C ARG A 535 7.60 -13.91 3.21
N LYS A 536 8.42 -12.90 2.86
CA LYS A 536 9.09 -12.84 1.55
C LYS A 536 10.25 -13.83 1.43
N ASP A 537 10.94 -14.11 2.54
CA ASP A 537 12.06 -15.07 2.63
C ASP A 537 11.63 -16.53 2.83
N ALA A 538 10.33 -16.81 2.91
CA ALA A 538 9.80 -18.17 2.82
C ALA A 538 9.38 -18.44 1.37
N PHE A 539 9.71 -19.62 0.84
CA PHE A 539 9.34 -19.98 -0.53
C PHE A 539 8.62 -21.33 -0.58
N VAL A 540 7.52 -21.36 -1.32
CA VAL A 540 6.82 -22.59 -1.68
C VAL A 540 6.54 -22.54 -3.17
N TYR A 541 7.03 -23.55 -3.89
CA TYR A 541 6.77 -23.69 -5.30
C TYR A 541 5.34 -24.20 -5.49
N HIS A 542 4.61 -23.59 -6.41
CA HIS A 542 3.25 -23.96 -6.76
C HIS A 542 3.25 -24.36 -8.24
N ILE A 543 3.09 -25.66 -8.50
CA ILE A 543 3.07 -26.23 -9.86
C ILE A 543 1.93 -25.59 -10.64
N GLY A 544 0.79 -25.45 -9.98
CA GLY A 544 -0.35 -24.65 -10.38
C GLY A 544 -1.03 -25.13 -11.67
N ARG A 545 -2.36 -24.98 -11.69
CA ARG A 545 -3.26 -25.49 -12.75
C ARG A 545 -3.20 -26.99 -12.99
N ALA A 546 -2.41 -27.81 -12.29
CA ALA A 546 -2.37 -29.27 -12.52
C ALA A 546 -3.74 -29.91 -12.21
N SER A 547 -4.27 -29.69 -11.01
CA SER A 547 -5.58 -30.21 -10.56
C SER A 547 -6.74 -29.63 -11.36
N VAL A 548 -6.61 -28.35 -11.74
CA VAL A 548 -7.60 -27.60 -12.51
C VAL A 548 -7.64 -28.05 -13.96
N LYS A 549 -6.47 -28.19 -14.59
CA LYS A 549 -6.31 -28.67 -15.97
C LYS A 549 -6.83 -30.09 -16.08
N ALA A 550 -6.49 -30.95 -15.12
CA ALA A 550 -7.02 -32.32 -15.07
C ALA A 550 -8.55 -32.35 -14.90
N ALA A 551 -9.14 -31.46 -14.09
CA ALA A 551 -10.59 -31.36 -13.94
C ALA A 551 -11.29 -30.76 -15.18
N VAL A 552 -10.66 -29.79 -15.85
CA VAL A 552 -11.13 -29.22 -17.14
C VAL A 552 -11.07 -30.28 -18.24
N GLU A 553 -9.98 -31.06 -18.34
CA GLU A 553 -9.81 -32.14 -19.31
C GLU A 553 -10.83 -33.27 -19.12
N ARG A 554 -11.27 -33.51 -17.87
CA ARG A 554 -12.36 -34.46 -17.56
C ARG A 554 -13.77 -33.87 -17.75
N GLY A 555 -13.90 -32.60 -18.12
CA GLY A 555 -15.20 -31.91 -18.27
C GLY A 555 -15.92 -31.62 -16.95
N GLU A 556 -15.21 -31.71 -15.83
CA GLU A 556 -15.76 -31.56 -14.46
C GLU A 556 -15.66 -30.12 -13.95
N PHE A 557 -15.01 -29.21 -14.70
CA PHE A 557 -14.65 -27.88 -14.22
C PHE A 557 -14.67 -26.82 -15.33
N ASP A 558 -15.47 -25.75 -15.17
CA ASP A 558 -15.41 -24.53 -16.01
C ASP A 558 -14.71 -23.42 -15.23
N TYR A 559 -13.44 -23.19 -15.56
CA TYR A 559 -12.61 -22.18 -14.90
C TYR A 559 -13.19 -20.77 -14.99
N ALA A 560 -13.78 -20.39 -16.13
CA ALA A 560 -14.30 -19.05 -16.32
C ALA A 560 -15.60 -18.84 -15.52
N ALA A 561 -16.46 -19.85 -15.46
CA ALA A 561 -17.67 -19.82 -14.63
C ALA A 561 -17.33 -19.79 -13.13
N GLU A 562 -16.35 -20.56 -12.70
CA GLU A 562 -15.93 -20.61 -11.29
C GLU A 562 -15.31 -19.29 -10.81
N ILE A 563 -14.47 -18.65 -11.64
CA ILE A 563 -13.93 -17.32 -11.32
C ILE A 563 -15.04 -16.26 -11.27
N ARG A 564 -16.04 -16.32 -12.16
CA ARG A 564 -17.20 -15.41 -12.11
C ARG A 564 -18.01 -15.61 -10.83
N HIS A 565 -18.35 -16.87 -10.51
CA HIS A 565 -19.07 -17.22 -9.28
C HIS A 565 -18.34 -16.76 -8.03
N ALA A 566 -17.02 -16.97 -7.95
CA ALA A 566 -16.19 -16.53 -6.84
C ALA A 566 -16.19 -15.00 -6.70
N ARG A 567 -16.08 -14.26 -7.80
CA ARG A 567 -16.11 -12.79 -7.78
C ARG A 567 -17.47 -12.25 -7.33
N GLU A 568 -18.56 -12.79 -7.86
CA GLU A 568 -19.94 -12.39 -7.49
C GLU A 568 -20.23 -12.70 -6.02
N THR A 569 -19.86 -13.91 -5.57
CA THR A 569 -20.01 -14.34 -4.18
C THR A 569 -19.22 -13.42 -3.25
N LYS A 570 -17.97 -13.10 -3.59
CA LYS A 570 -17.14 -12.17 -2.81
C LYS A 570 -17.75 -10.77 -2.75
N ARG A 571 -18.21 -10.21 -3.87
CA ARG A 571 -18.86 -8.89 -3.90
C ARG A 571 -20.08 -8.83 -2.99
N ARG A 572 -20.95 -9.85 -3.06
CA ARG A 572 -22.12 -9.94 -2.18
C ARG A 572 -21.75 -10.03 -0.71
N LEU A 573 -20.76 -10.86 -0.36
CA LEU A 573 -20.34 -11.08 1.02
C LEU A 573 -19.60 -9.89 1.63
N THR A 574 -18.86 -9.14 0.82
CA THR A 574 -18.01 -8.03 1.28
C THR A 574 -18.62 -6.64 1.07
N GLY A 575 -19.73 -6.55 0.33
CA GLY A 575 -20.37 -5.28 -0.03
C GLY A 575 -19.55 -4.40 -1.00
N SER A 576 -18.56 -5.00 -1.68
CA SER A 576 -17.61 -4.34 -2.58
C SER A 576 -18.08 -4.24 -4.03
#